data_AF-A0A7S3UY47-F1
#
_entry.id   AF-A0A7S3UY47-F1
#
_cell.length_a   1.000
_cell.length_b   1.000
_cell.length_c   1.000
_cell.angle_alpha   90.00
_cell.angle_beta   90.00
_cell.angle_gamma   90.00
#
_symmetry.space_group_name_H-M   'P 1'
#
loop_
_entity.id
_entity.type
_entity.pdbx_description
1 polymer ?
#
loop_
_entity_poly.entity_id
_entity_poly.type
_entity_poly.pdbx_seq_one_letter_code
_entity_poly.pdbx_strand_id
1 'polypeptide(L)'
;MGPLLTGFLVGVIPGLALLYVAKNGHSRLITDVIVFLIVGVLFGSFCVMEIVNLMIWPFRLCRRLLGLGPKRLSASEASDAATGRKTTDKRRIVIFDGVCVLCNKFGAFVVSHLPDPNTVSFLPFQDPQSNPHLNIKRLEQEFSFKAEQLQDRIAVIDGDDIKWGADAIITILTWCYFPFPFAKLGLLIPHPIRDACYLTVAKNRYRWFGTQPLEKNFAKYLCPYIYIKKTFDKKSQ
;
A
#
# COMPACT_ATOMS: atom_id res chain seq x y z
N MET A 1 -41.05 -6.64 11.56
CA MET A 1 -40.55 -5.25 11.77
C MET A 1 -40.27 -4.49 10.46
N GLY A 2 -40.97 -4.79 9.35
CA GLY A 2 -40.70 -4.17 8.03
C GLY A 2 -41.59 -2.97 7.62
N PRO A 3 -42.92 -2.99 7.81
CA PRO A 3 -43.81 -2.00 7.17
C PRO A 3 -43.91 -0.65 7.90
N LEU A 4 -43.56 -0.61 9.19
CA LEU A 4 -43.63 0.60 10.02
C LEU A 4 -42.43 1.54 9.78
N LEU A 5 -41.25 0.99 9.51
CA LEU A 5 -40.04 1.77 9.21
C LEU A 5 -40.12 2.42 7.82
N THR A 6 -40.71 1.70 6.84
CA THR A 6 -40.90 2.20 5.48
C THR A 6 -41.91 3.34 5.41
N GLY A 7 -43.01 3.28 6.16
CA GLY A 7 -43.98 4.39 6.23
C GLY A 7 -43.41 5.67 6.86
N PHE A 8 -42.56 5.51 7.89
CA PHE A 8 -41.92 6.63 8.57
C PHE A 8 -40.89 7.34 7.68
N LEU A 9 -40.07 6.59 6.95
CA LEU A 9 -39.07 7.14 6.01
C LEU A 9 -39.73 7.84 4.80
N VAL A 10 -40.85 7.31 4.30
CA VAL A 10 -41.50 7.80 3.06
C VAL A 10 -42.44 8.99 3.32
N GLY A 11 -43.05 9.11 4.50
CA GLY A 11 -43.99 10.20 4.81
C GLY A 11 -43.39 11.34 5.65
N VAL A 12 -42.61 11.00 6.68
CA VAL A 12 -42.19 11.98 7.70
C VAL A 12 -40.99 12.80 7.23
N ILE A 13 -40.00 12.16 6.61
CA ILE A 13 -38.80 12.86 6.13
C ILE A 13 -39.13 13.89 5.04
N PRO A 14 -39.94 13.57 4.00
CA PRO A 14 -40.32 14.57 3.00
C PRO A 14 -41.20 15.68 3.58
N GLY A 15 -42.11 15.36 4.50
CA GLY A 15 -42.95 16.34 5.18
C GLY A 15 -42.15 17.33 6.04
N LEU A 16 -41.19 16.85 6.82
CA LEU A 16 -40.29 17.69 7.60
C LEU A 16 -39.35 18.52 6.70
N ALA A 17 -38.86 17.95 5.60
CA ALA A 17 -38.04 18.68 4.62
C ALA A 17 -38.84 19.81 3.95
N LEU A 18 -40.11 19.58 3.59
CA LEU A 18 -41.01 20.60 3.06
C LEU A 18 -41.27 21.73 4.07
N LEU A 19 -41.54 21.40 5.33
CA LEU A 19 -41.71 22.38 6.39
C LEU A 19 -40.41 23.17 6.65
N TYR A 20 -39.25 22.51 6.58
CA TYR A 20 -37.95 23.16 6.72
C TYR A 20 -37.67 24.14 5.57
N VAL A 21 -37.94 23.72 4.32
CA VAL A 21 -37.82 24.57 3.13
C VAL A 21 -38.78 25.75 3.20
N ALA A 22 -40.03 25.53 3.63
CA ALA A 22 -41.03 26.59 3.77
C ALA A 22 -40.59 27.65 4.80
N LYS A 23 -39.90 27.25 5.87
CA LYS A 23 -39.44 28.16 6.92
C LYS A 23 -38.12 28.87 6.59
N ASN A 24 -37.16 28.16 5.97
CA ASN A 24 -35.76 28.60 5.87
C ASN A 24 -35.29 28.85 4.43
N GLY A 25 -36.10 28.52 3.42
CA GLY A 25 -35.75 28.62 2.02
C GLY A 25 -34.95 27.42 1.49
N HIS A 26 -35.08 27.16 0.19
CA HIS A 26 -34.52 25.98 -0.48
C HIS A 26 -32.97 25.94 -0.45
N SER A 27 -32.31 27.10 -0.48
CA SER A 27 -30.84 27.19 -0.44
C SER A 27 -30.24 26.72 0.89
N ARG A 28 -30.96 26.93 2.01
CA ARG A 28 -30.51 26.46 3.33
C ARG A 28 -30.61 24.95 3.48
N LEU A 29 -31.70 24.33 2.99
CA LEU A 29 -31.82 22.86 2.99
C LEU A 29 -30.63 22.19 2.29
N ILE A 30 -30.25 22.68 1.10
CA ILE A 30 -29.12 22.11 0.35
C ILE A 30 -27.81 22.27 1.14
N THR A 31 -27.57 23.46 1.69
CA THR A 31 -26.34 23.75 2.44
C THR A 31 -26.25 22.88 3.69
N ASP A 32 -27.34 22.74 4.44
CA ASP A 32 -27.40 21.96 5.66
C ASP A 32 -27.21 20.46 5.40
N VAL A 33 -27.82 19.91 4.34
CA VAL A 33 -27.61 18.52 3.94
C VAL A 33 -26.15 18.26 3.56
N ILE A 34 -25.53 19.16 2.80
CA ILE A 34 -24.11 19.05 2.44
C ILE A 34 -23.22 19.12 3.69
N VAL A 35 -23.50 20.04 4.62
CA VAL A 35 -22.76 20.17 5.87
C VAL A 35 -22.92 18.91 6.71
N PHE A 36 -24.13 18.35 6.85
CA PHE A 36 -24.35 17.10 7.57
C PHE A 36 -23.59 15.93 6.95
N LEU A 37 -23.54 15.82 5.62
CA LEU A 37 -22.75 14.80 4.93
C LEU A 37 -21.25 14.97 5.19
N ILE A 38 -20.72 16.19 5.08
CA ILE A 38 -19.30 16.49 5.32
C ILE A 38 -18.95 16.18 6.79
N VAL A 39 -19.72 16.72 7.74
CA VAL A 39 -19.50 16.52 9.17
C VAL A 39 -19.63 15.03 9.53
N GLY A 40 -20.60 14.33 8.97
CA GLY A 40 -20.77 12.89 9.16
C GLY A 40 -19.57 12.08 8.67
N VAL A 41 -19.04 12.42 7.48
CA VAL A 41 -17.84 11.77 6.93
C VAL A 41 -16.60 12.07 7.77
N LEU A 42 -16.41 13.33 8.19
CA LEU A 42 -15.28 13.73 9.04
C LEU A 42 -15.33 13.05 10.42
N PHE A 43 -16.50 13.06 11.05
CA PHE A 43 -16.71 12.41 12.34
C PHE A 43 -16.54 10.90 12.24
N GLY A 44 -17.11 10.27 11.21
CA GLY A 44 -16.91 8.85 10.93
C GLY A 44 -15.42 8.50 10.74
N SER A 45 -14.69 9.30 9.96
CA SER A 45 -13.24 9.15 9.78
C SER A 45 -12.48 9.27 11.10
N PHE A 46 -12.81 10.25 11.93
CA PHE A 46 -12.22 10.43 13.26
C PHE A 46 -12.48 9.23 14.17
N CYS A 47 -13.72 8.74 14.25
CA CYS A 47 -14.06 7.56 15.04
C CYS A 47 -13.31 6.32 14.56
N VAL A 48 -13.21 6.10 13.24
CA VAL A 48 -12.44 4.99 12.68
C VAL A 48 -10.96 5.11 13.06
N MET A 49 -10.38 6.30 12.98
CA MET A 49 -8.98 6.55 13.36
C MET A 49 -8.73 6.29 14.85
N GLU A 50 -9.61 6.75 15.74
CA GLU A 50 -9.49 6.52 17.18
C GLU A 50 -9.68 5.04 17.54
N ILE A 51 -10.65 4.35 16.92
CA ILE A 51 -10.84 2.91 17.11
C ILE A 51 -9.58 2.15 16.66
N VAL A 52 -9.03 2.49 15.49
CA VAL A 52 -7.79 1.90 14.99
C VAL A 52 -6.64 2.19 15.95
N ASN A 53 -6.51 3.42 16.47
CA ASN A 53 -5.46 3.78 17.42
C ASN A 53 -5.59 3.01 18.74
N LEU A 54 -6.79 2.90 19.29
CA LEU A 54 -7.11 2.12 20.50
C LEU A 54 -6.83 0.64 20.30
N MET A 55 -7.18 0.06 19.15
CA MET A 55 -6.87 -1.34 18.82
C MET A 55 -5.37 -1.59 18.69
N ILE A 56 -4.62 -0.61 18.17
CA ILE A 56 -3.17 -0.73 17.94
C ILE A 56 -2.36 -0.48 19.21
N TRP A 57 -2.85 0.36 20.12
CA TRP A 57 -2.16 0.75 21.35
C TRP A 57 -1.66 -0.42 22.21
N PRO A 58 -2.47 -1.43 22.56
CA PRO A 58 -2.01 -2.54 23.40
C PRO A 58 -0.90 -3.35 22.72
N PHE A 59 -0.96 -3.50 21.39
CA PHE A 59 0.09 -4.16 20.62
C PHE A 59 1.39 -3.34 20.58
N ARG A 60 1.31 -2.02 20.37
CA ARG A 60 2.47 -1.11 20.42
C ARG A 60 3.13 -1.13 21.80
N LEU A 61 2.32 -1.11 22.86
CA LEU A 61 2.80 -1.19 24.23
C LEU A 61 3.48 -2.53 24.50
N CYS A 62 2.82 -3.65 24.15
CA CYS A 62 3.36 -4.99 24.32
C CYS A 62 4.69 -5.18 23.58
N ARG A 63 4.81 -4.76 22.31
CA ARG A 63 6.09 -4.81 21.58
C ARG A 63 7.17 -3.96 22.18
N ARG A 64 6.83 -2.77 22.71
CA ARG A 64 7.79 -1.91 23.41
C ARG A 64 8.28 -2.59 24.69
N LEU A 65 7.40 -3.23 25.45
CA LEU A 65 7.74 -3.98 26.66
C LEU A 65 8.58 -5.23 26.36
N LEU A 66 8.30 -5.93 25.28
CA LEU A 66 9.05 -7.12 24.83
C LEU A 66 10.37 -6.78 24.10
N GLY A 67 10.75 -5.50 23.99
CA GLY A 67 11.95 -5.08 23.24
C GLY A 67 11.87 -5.32 21.73
N LEU A 68 10.72 -5.76 21.20
CA LEU A 68 10.44 -6.02 19.79
C LEU A 68 10.06 -4.74 19.03
N GLY A 69 10.54 -3.57 19.46
CA GLY A 69 10.33 -2.31 18.75
C GLY A 69 10.89 -2.39 17.32
N PRO A 70 10.34 -1.65 16.35
CA PRO A 70 10.92 -1.60 15.02
C PRO A 70 12.36 -1.10 15.13
N LYS A 71 13.31 -1.91 14.67
CA LYS A 71 14.72 -1.53 14.60
C LYS A 71 14.80 -0.33 13.67
N ARG A 72 15.31 0.82 14.14
CA ARG A 72 15.67 1.93 13.25
C ARG A 72 16.89 1.48 12.44
N LEU A 73 16.64 0.82 11.33
CA LEU A 73 17.67 0.47 10.37
C LEU A 73 18.02 1.72 9.57
N SER A 74 19.31 2.02 9.46
CA SER A 74 19.81 2.92 8.43
C SER A 74 19.49 2.37 7.03
N ALA A 75 19.51 3.23 6.02
CA ALA A 75 19.24 2.80 4.65
C ALA A 75 20.21 1.71 4.17
N SER A 76 21.46 1.71 4.66
CA SER A 76 22.44 0.65 4.39
C SER A 76 22.05 -0.67 5.09
N GLU A 77 21.76 -0.64 6.39
CA GLU A 77 21.41 -1.87 7.13
C GLU A 77 20.11 -2.52 6.63
N ALA A 78 19.12 -1.70 6.23
CA ALA A 78 17.90 -2.21 5.60
C ALA A 78 18.21 -2.86 4.25
N SER A 79 19.15 -2.30 3.49
CA SER A 79 19.55 -2.85 2.21
C SER A 79 20.35 -4.15 2.38
N ASP A 80 21.28 -4.21 3.34
CA ASP A 80 22.02 -5.42 3.72
C ASP A 80 21.08 -6.55 4.20
N ALA A 81 20.06 -6.21 4.98
CA ALA A 81 19.04 -7.17 5.40
C ALA A 81 18.19 -7.69 4.22
N ALA A 82 17.96 -6.85 3.21
CA ALA A 82 17.19 -7.22 2.02
C ALA A 82 18.02 -8.04 1.01
N THR A 83 19.35 -8.05 1.10
CA THR A 83 20.23 -8.80 0.20
C THR A 83 20.62 -10.20 0.65
N GLY A 84 20.22 -10.58 1.87
CA GLY A 84 20.46 -11.93 2.36
C GLY A 84 19.88 -13.01 1.43
N ARG A 85 20.53 -14.19 1.45
CA ARG A 85 20.05 -15.39 0.76
C ARG A 85 18.61 -15.67 1.20
N LYS A 86 17.71 -15.81 0.23
CA LYS A 86 16.29 -16.04 0.51
C LYS A 86 16.06 -17.40 1.15
N THR A 87 15.28 -17.41 2.23
CA THR A 87 15.03 -18.56 3.11
C THR A 87 13.71 -19.27 2.81
N THR A 88 12.92 -18.75 1.87
CA THR A 88 11.57 -19.23 1.56
C THR A 88 11.44 -19.68 0.11
N ASP A 89 10.61 -20.71 -0.10
CA ASP A 89 10.22 -21.18 -1.44
C ASP A 89 9.16 -20.28 -2.10
N LYS A 90 8.50 -19.42 -1.33
CA LYS A 90 7.48 -18.53 -1.88
C LYS A 90 8.14 -17.33 -2.56
N ARG A 91 7.91 -17.18 -3.87
CA ARG A 91 8.41 -16.04 -4.64
C ARG A 91 7.69 -14.75 -4.22
N ARG A 92 8.42 -13.82 -3.59
CA ARG A 92 7.93 -12.47 -3.27
C ARG A 92 8.92 -11.42 -3.77
N ILE A 93 8.51 -10.65 -4.77
CA ILE A 93 9.38 -9.64 -5.40
C ILE A 93 8.64 -8.31 -5.46
N VAL A 94 9.22 -7.27 -4.86
CA VAL A 94 8.72 -5.89 -4.91
C VAL A 94 9.53 -5.13 -5.96
N ILE A 95 8.86 -4.65 -7.01
CA ILE A 95 9.46 -3.84 -8.06
C ILE A 95 9.07 -2.39 -7.83
N PHE A 96 10.05 -1.50 -7.70
CA PHE A 96 9.81 -0.12 -7.28
C PHE A 96 10.75 0.88 -7.96
N ASP A 97 10.44 2.16 -7.81
CA ASP A 97 11.25 3.27 -8.28
C ASP A 97 12.45 3.52 -7.33
N GLY A 98 13.64 3.16 -7.78
CA GLY A 98 14.89 3.31 -7.05
C GLY A 98 15.42 4.75 -6.97
N VAL A 99 14.94 5.70 -7.78
CA VAL A 99 15.37 7.10 -7.71
C VAL A 99 14.42 7.99 -6.91
N CYS A 100 13.20 7.52 -6.64
CA CYS A 100 12.23 8.27 -5.84
C CYS A 100 12.52 8.16 -4.32
N VAL A 101 12.56 9.30 -3.63
CA VAL A 101 12.76 9.34 -2.17
C VAL A 101 11.62 8.65 -1.42
N LEU A 102 10.37 8.84 -1.85
CA LEU A 102 9.20 8.20 -1.24
C LEU A 102 9.28 6.68 -1.33
N CYS A 103 9.58 6.16 -2.53
CA CYS A 103 9.66 4.73 -2.76
C CYS A 103 10.83 4.09 -1.99
N ASN A 104 11.97 4.75 -1.90
CA ASN A 104 13.10 4.30 -1.09
C ASN A 104 12.76 4.27 0.41
N LYS A 105 12.11 5.32 0.94
CA LYS A 105 11.63 5.34 2.33
C LYS A 105 10.61 4.23 2.59
N PHE A 106 9.71 3.98 1.64
CA PHE A 106 8.75 2.89 1.72
C PHE A 106 9.45 1.52 1.74
N GLY A 107 10.43 1.27 0.88
CA GLY A 107 11.22 0.03 0.88
C GLY A 107 11.91 -0.22 2.23
N ALA A 108 12.64 0.77 2.74
CA ALA A 108 13.29 0.68 4.06
C ALA A 108 12.28 0.46 5.21
N PHE A 109 11.12 1.12 5.13
CA PHE A 109 10.03 0.91 6.06
C PHE A 109 9.52 -0.55 6.01
N VAL A 110 9.28 -1.10 4.81
CA VAL A 110 8.82 -2.49 4.69
C VAL A 110 9.84 -3.45 5.28
N VAL A 111 11.12 -3.32 4.91
CA VAL A 111 12.19 -4.19 5.44
C VAL A 111 12.24 -4.18 6.97
N SER A 112 12.14 -3.01 7.59
CA SER A 112 12.17 -2.88 9.05
C SER A 112 10.92 -3.44 9.77
N HIS A 113 9.84 -3.71 9.03
CA HIS A 113 8.58 -4.20 9.57
C HIS A 113 8.22 -5.61 9.08
N LEU A 114 9.08 -6.25 8.28
CA LEU A 114 8.91 -7.65 7.90
C LEU A 114 9.33 -8.58 9.05
N PRO A 115 8.64 -9.72 9.21
CA PRO A 115 9.06 -10.75 10.15
C PRO A 115 10.44 -11.33 9.87
N ASP A 116 10.68 -11.65 8.60
CA ASP A 116 11.97 -12.06 8.09
C ASP A 116 12.22 -11.29 6.77
N PRO A 117 13.21 -10.37 6.73
CA PRO A 117 13.54 -9.62 5.52
C PRO A 117 14.09 -10.51 4.40
N ASN A 118 14.55 -11.73 4.71
CA ASN A 118 15.00 -12.71 3.72
C ASN A 118 13.85 -13.39 2.97
N THR A 119 12.59 -13.07 3.29
CA THR A 119 11.43 -13.63 2.59
C THR A 119 10.96 -12.79 1.39
N VAL A 120 11.48 -11.57 1.23
CA VAL A 120 11.05 -10.63 0.19
C VAL A 120 12.26 -10.08 -0.56
N SER A 121 12.20 -10.06 -1.88
CA SER A 121 13.21 -9.44 -2.76
C SER A 121 12.74 -8.05 -3.17
N PHE A 122 13.65 -7.08 -3.22
CA PHE A 122 13.38 -5.72 -3.68
C PHE A 122 14.18 -5.44 -4.95
N LEU A 123 13.52 -4.95 -5.99
CA LEU A 123 14.08 -4.70 -7.32
C LEU A 123 13.80 -3.25 -7.77
N PRO A 124 14.82 -2.38 -7.84
CA PRO A 124 14.66 -1.06 -8.46
C PRO A 124 14.58 -1.20 -9.99
N PHE A 125 13.65 -0.50 -10.65
CA PHE A 125 13.47 -0.65 -12.11
C PHE A 125 14.45 0.18 -12.97
N GLN A 126 15.09 1.22 -12.41
CA GLN A 126 15.97 2.13 -13.15
C GLN A 126 17.36 1.58 -13.45
N ASP A 127 17.71 0.41 -12.93
CA ASP A 127 18.99 -0.24 -13.22
C ASP A 127 18.80 -1.51 -14.06
N PRO A 128 18.63 -1.37 -15.39
CA PRO A 128 18.49 -2.52 -16.29
C PRO A 128 19.83 -3.18 -16.65
N GLN A 129 21.00 -2.64 -16.27
CA GLN A 129 22.31 -3.08 -16.76
C GLN A 129 23.29 -3.64 -15.72
N SER A 130 23.09 -3.45 -14.41
CA SER A 130 24.08 -3.92 -13.43
C SER A 130 23.89 -5.37 -12.95
N ASN A 131 22.85 -6.11 -13.38
CA ASN A 131 22.62 -7.48 -12.89
C ASN A 131 22.15 -8.51 -13.94
N PRO A 132 22.96 -9.57 -14.22
CA PRO A 132 22.62 -10.62 -15.19
C PRO A 132 21.60 -11.67 -14.68
N HIS A 133 21.27 -11.65 -13.39
CA HIS A 133 20.50 -12.72 -12.75
C HIS A 133 18.99 -12.38 -12.65
N LEU A 134 18.62 -11.15 -12.33
CA LEU A 134 17.23 -10.68 -12.21
C LEU A 134 17.05 -9.43 -13.09
N ASN A 135 16.67 -9.64 -14.35
CA ASN A 135 16.41 -8.54 -15.27
C ASN A 135 14.90 -8.36 -15.41
N ILE A 136 14.44 -7.11 -15.34
CA ILE A 136 13.05 -6.71 -15.61
C ILE A 136 12.54 -7.37 -16.89
N LYS A 137 13.37 -7.48 -17.93
CA LYS A 137 13.05 -8.15 -19.20
C LYS A 137 12.57 -9.60 -19.06
N ARG A 138 13.10 -10.36 -18.10
CA ARG A 138 12.64 -11.74 -17.85
C ARG A 138 11.27 -11.74 -17.16
N LEU A 139 11.06 -10.83 -16.22
CA LEU A 139 9.78 -10.68 -15.53
C LEU A 139 8.70 -10.13 -16.47
N GLU A 140 9.04 -9.24 -17.38
CA GLU A 140 8.16 -8.77 -18.45
C GLU A 140 7.66 -9.93 -19.31
N GLN A 141 8.56 -10.86 -19.68
CA GLN A 141 8.21 -12.05 -20.45
C GLN A 141 7.35 -13.03 -19.64
N GLU A 142 7.71 -13.29 -18.38
CA GLU A 142 7.02 -14.27 -17.52
C GLU A 142 5.61 -13.80 -17.13
N PHE A 143 5.45 -12.51 -16.81
CA PHE A 143 4.20 -11.93 -16.30
C PHE A 143 3.47 -11.07 -17.35
N SER A 144 3.98 -11.01 -18.58
CA SER A 144 3.38 -10.29 -19.71
C SER A 144 3.04 -8.81 -19.42
N PHE A 145 3.94 -8.10 -18.74
CA PHE A 145 3.81 -6.66 -18.49
C PHE A 145 4.87 -5.88 -19.27
N LYS A 146 4.67 -4.56 -19.43
CA LYS A 146 5.63 -3.66 -20.08
C LYS A 146 6.32 -2.72 -19.09
N ALA A 147 7.59 -2.41 -19.31
CA ALA A 147 8.36 -1.46 -18.50
C ALA A 147 7.66 -0.11 -18.29
N GLU A 148 6.87 0.38 -19.26
CA GLU A 148 6.18 1.66 -19.11
C GLU A 148 5.20 1.64 -17.92
N GLN A 149 4.63 0.47 -17.59
CA GLN A 149 3.73 0.33 -16.45
C GLN A 149 4.45 0.55 -15.11
N LEU A 150 5.76 0.29 -15.04
CA LEU A 150 6.58 0.51 -13.85
C LEU A 150 6.91 1.99 -13.63
N GLN A 151 6.78 2.85 -14.67
CA GLN A 151 7.07 4.28 -14.53
C GLN A 151 6.08 4.96 -13.58
N ASP A 152 4.82 4.54 -13.57
CA ASP A 152 3.77 5.17 -12.78
C ASP A 152 3.32 4.34 -11.58
N ARG A 153 3.73 3.07 -11.51
CA ARG A 153 3.19 2.13 -10.52
C ARG A 153 4.29 1.23 -9.94
N ILE A 154 4.23 1.07 -8.62
CA ILE A 154 4.90 -0.02 -7.91
C ILE A 154 4.22 -1.34 -8.26
N ALA A 155 5.00 -2.41 -8.37
CA ALA A 155 4.49 -3.74 -8.61
C ALA A 155 4.97 -4.71 -7.53
N VAL A 156 4.18 -5.76 -7.30
CA VAL A 156 4.57 -6.86 -6.44
C VAL A 156 4.20 -8.18 -7.09
N ILE A 157 5.13 -9.13 -7.06
CA ILE A 157 4.94 -10.52 -7.45
C ILE A 157 4.78 -11.33 -6.17
N ASP A 158 3.69 -12.10 -6.07
CA ASP A 158 3.45 -13.06 -4.99
C ASP A 158 3.10 -14.42 -5.60
N GLY A 159 4.09 -15.31 -5.71
CA GLY A 159 3.96 -16.56 -6.45
C GLY A 159 3.91 -16.32 -7.95
N ASP A 160 2.78 -16.70 -8.57
CA ASP A 160 2.53 -16.60 -10.01
C ASP A 160 1.65 -15.37 -10.35
N ASP A 161 1.27 -14.55 -9.36
CA ASP A 161 0.45 -13.35 -9.55
C ASP A 161 1.28 -12.06 -9.47
N ILE A 162 0.95 -11.09 -10.32
CA ILE A 162 1.46 -9.72 -10.26
C ILE A 162 0.34 -8.73 -9.90
N LYS A 163 0.62 -7.85 -8.94
CA LYS A 163 -0.29 -6.78 -8.50
C LYS A 163 0.38 -5.42 -8.65
N TRP A 164 -0.44 -4.38 -8.80
CA TRP A 164 0.02 -3.05 -9.18
C TRP A 164 -0.54 -1.96 -8.27
N GLY A 165 0.22 -0.87 -8.15
CA GLY A 165 -0.22 0.38 -7.52
C GLY A 165 -0.74 0.19 -6.10
N ALA A 166 -1.98 0.60 -5.86
CA ALA A 166 -2.64 0.48 -4.56
C ALA A 166 -2.68 -0.98 -4.06
N ASP A 167 -2.97 -1.93 -4.95
CA ASP A 167 -3.09 -3.36 -4.61
C ASP A 167 -1.74 -3.98 -4.25
N ALA A 168 -0.67 -3.49 -4.89
CA ALA A 168 0.69 -3.86 -4.55
C ALA A 168 1.05 -3.37 -3.14
N ILE A 169 0.78 -2.09 -2.83
CA ILE A 169 1.03 -1.53 -1.49
C ILE A 169 0.26 -2.30 -0.42
N ILE A 170 -1.04 -2.54 -0.63
CA ILE A 170 -1.86 -3.30 0.31
C ILE A 170 -1.28 -4.70 0.53
N THR A 171 -0.91 -5.39 -0.55
CA THR A 171 -0.32 -6.74 -0.45
C THR A 171 0.99 -6.72 0.34
N ILE A 172 1.90 -5.78 0.07
CA ILE A 172 3.16 -5.67 0.80
C ILE A 172 2.93 -5.41 2.30
N LEU A 173 2.00 -4.52 2.64
CA LEU A 173 1.68 -4.20 4.04
C LEU A 173 1.09 -5.41 4.79
N THR A 174 0.45 -6.36 4.10
CA THR A 174 -0.03 -7.61 4.73
C THR A 174 1.07 -8.57 5.14
N TRP A 175 2.30 -8.41 4.63
CA TRP A 175 3.44 -9.22 5.05
C TRP A 175 4.15 -8.67 6.28
N CYS A 176 3.94 -7.38 6.58
CA CYS A 176 4.52 -6.74 7.74
C CYS A 176 3.85 -7.19 9.03
N TYR A 177 4.54 -7.01 10.16
CA TYR A 177 3.95 -7.24 11.47
C TYR A 177 2.67 -6.41 11.69
N PHE A 178 1.82 -6.84 12.62
CA PHE A 178 0.72 -6.02 13.10
C PHE A 178 1.21 -4.60 13.47
N PRO A 179 0.47 -3.54 13.12
CA PRO A 179 -0.92 -3.53 12.63
C PRO A 179 -1.08 -3.49 11.10
N PHE A 180 0.01 -3.53 10.36
CA PHE A 180 -0.01 -3.29 8.91
C PHE A 180 -0.86 -4.28 8.10
N PRO A 181 -1.10 -5.54 8.53
CA PRO A 181 -2.06 -6.43 7.86
C PRO A 181 -3.51 -5.91 7.78
N PHE A 182 -3.90 -4.94 8.61
CA PHE A 182 -5.19 -4.26 8.44
C PHE A 182 -5.29 -3.44 7.14
N ALA A 183 -4.19 -3.19 6.44
CA ALA A 183 -4.21 -2.61 5.09
C ALA A 183 -5.12 -3.40 4.13
N LYS A 184 -5.37 -4.69 4.39
CA LYS A 184 -6.34 -5.51 3.65
C LYS A 184 -7.76 -4.91 3.67
N LEU A 185 -8.14 -4.16 4.70
CA LEU A 185 -9.41 -3.43 4.75
C LEU A 185 -9.51 -2.35 3.67
N GLY A 186 -8.37 -1.85 3.17
CA GLY A 186 -8.32 -0.96 2.01
C GLY A 186 -8.88 -1.59 0.73
N LEU A 187 -9.02 -2.93 0.68
CA LEU A 187 -9.69 -3.62 -0.42
C LEU A 187 -11.23 -3.41 -0.42
N LEU A 188 -11.82 -2.98 0.70
CA LEU A 188 -13.24 -2.59 0.77
C LEU A 188 -13.52 -1.31 -0.02
N ILE A 189 -12.50 -0.47 -0.20
CA ILE A 189 -12.60 0.71 -1.04
C ILE A 189 -12.60 0.25 -2.50
N PRO A 190 -13.59 0.68 -3.32
CA PRO A 190 -13.63 0.35 -4.74
C PRO A 190 -12.32 0.65 -5.45
N HIS A 191 -11.89 -0.28 -6.32
CA HIS A 191 -10.63 -0.18 -7.05
C HIS A 191 -10.40 1.19 -7.72
N PRO A 192 -11.38 1.81 -8.42
CA PRO A 192 -11.17 3.10 -9.09
C PRO A 192 -10.78 4.22 -8.12
N ILE A 193 -11.35 4.22 -6.92
CA ILE A 193 -11.10 5.27 -5.91
C ILE A 193 -9.70 5.09 -5.35
N ARG A 194 -9.36 3.88 -4.88
CA ARG A 194 -8.03 3.62 -4.29
C ARG A 194 -6.91 3.80 -5.32
N ASP A 195 -7.15 3.42 -6.58
CA ASP A 195 -6.17 3.58 -7.65
C ASP A 195 -6.01 5.05 -8.07
N ALA A 196 -7.08 5.84 -8.11
CA ALA A 196 -7.00 7.28 -8.36
C ALA A 196 -6.21 8.02 -7.26
N CYS A 197 -6.45 7.68 -5.99
CA CYS A 197 -5.65 8.20 -4.87
C CYS A 197 -4.18 7.84 -5.03
N TYR A 198 -3.88 6.57 -5.35
CA TYR A 198 -2.52 6.11 -5.59
C TYR A 198 -1.84 6.88 -6.74
N LEU A 199 -2.50 6.97 -7.90
CA LEU A 199 -1.95 7.65 -9.08
C LEU A 199 -1.69 9.13 -8.83
N THR A 200 -2.51 9.79 -8.00
CA THR A 200 -2.28 11.20 -7.62
C THR A 200 -0.96 11.36 -6.89
N VAL A 201 -0.65 10.47 -5.94
CA VAL A 201 0.64 10.47 -5.24
C VAL A 201 1.77 10.06 -6.19
N ALA A 202 1.57 9.00 -6.98
CA ALA A 202 2.58 8.43 -7.86
C ALA A 202 3.05 9.41 -8.94
N LYS A 203 2.15 10.21 -9.51
CA LYS A 203 2.45 11.27 -10.49
C LYS A 203 3.15 12.48 -9.87
N ASN A 204 2.88 12.78 -8.59
CA ASN A 204 3.48 13.90 -7.89
C ASN A 204 4.72 13.53 -7.06
N ARG A 205 5.14 12.26 -7.05
CA ARG A 205 6.16 11.73 -6.13
C ARG A 205 7.48 12.50 -6.17
N TYR A 206 7.94 12.88 -7.36
CA TYR A 206 9.17 13.67 -7.52
C TYR A 206 8.99 15.11 -7.06
N ARG A 207 7.83 15.70 -7.32
CA ARG A 207 7.53 17.08 -6.93
C ARG A 207 7.39 17.24 -5.42
N TRP A 208 6.77 16.26 -4.75
CA TRP A 208 6.51 16.32 -3.32
C TRP A 208 7.66 15.82 -2.46
N PHE A 209 8.37 14.78 -2.91
CA PHE A 209 9.39 14.11 -2.09
C PHE A 209 10.81 14.20 -2.65
N GLY A 210 10.96 14.59 -3.91
CA GLY A 210 12.26 14.68 -4.59
C GLY A 210 12.78 13.35 -5.12
N THR A 211 13.97 13.44 -5.70
CA THR A 211 14.73 12.31 -6.27
C THR A 211 16.07 12.18 -5.54
N GLN A 212 16.56 10.95 -5.42
CA GLN A 212 17.85 10.64 -4.82
C GLN A 212 18.62 9.68 -5.75
N PRO A 213 19.91 9.93 -6.02
CA PRO A 213 20.71 9.07 -6.88
C PRO A 213 20.89 7.67 -6.27
N LEU A 214 20.88 6.66 -7.14
CA LEU A 214 21.02 5.24 -6.81
C LEU A 214 22.27 4.95 -5.97
N GLU A 215 23.37 5.65 -6.22
CA GLU A 215 24.67 5.44 -5.56
C GLU A 215 24.72 5.85 -4.07
N LYS A 216 23.66 6.49 -3.55
CA LYS A 216 23.58 7.03 -2.17
C LYS A 216 22.33 6.58 -1.41
N ASN A 217 21.50 5.72 -1.99
CA ASN A 217 20.19 5.41 -1.43
C ASN A 217 20.01 3.94 -1.06
N PHE A 218 18.84 3.60 -0.53
CA PHE A 218 18.48 2.23 -0.14
C PHE A 218 18.68 1.23 -1.28
N ALA A 219 18.41 1.63 -2.52
CA ALA A 219 18.55 0.77 -3.69
C ALA A 219 20.02 0.46 -4.05
N LYS A 220 21.01 1.21 -3.54
CA LYS A 220 22.44 0.99 -3.81
C LYS A 220 22.90 -0.42 -3.47
N TYR A 221 22.55 -0.88 -2.27
CA TYR A 221 23.04 -2.16 -1.76
C TYR A 221 22.04 -3.26 -1.98
N LEU A 222 20.95 -3.07 -2.75
CA LEU A 222 20.04 -4.16 -3.12
C LEU A 222 20.72 -5.06 -4.15
N CYS A 223 21.66 -5.87 -3.67
CA CYS A 223 22.26 -6.99 -4.38
C CYS A 223 21.19 -8.08 -4.60
N PRO A 224 20.78 -8.35 -5.85
CA PRO A 224 19.76 -9.35 -6.16
C PRO A 224 20.42 -10.73 -6.21
N TYR A 225 20.86 -11.26 -5.06
CA TYR A 225 21.17 -12.68 -4.98
C TYR A 225 19.87 -13.48 -4.83
N ILE A 226 19.72 -14.45 -5.71
CA ILE A 226 18.45 -14.94 -6.24
C ILE A 226 17.85 -16.13 -5.49
N TYR A 227 16.51 -16.19 -5.47
CA TYR A 227 15.71 -17.43 -5.59
C TYR A 227 15.11 -17.52 -7.00
N ILE A 228 15.61 -18.44 -7.83
CA ILE A 228 14.95 -18.92 -9.05
C ILE A 228 14.73 -20.41 -8.80
N LYS A 229 13.52 -20.81 -8.44
CA LYS A 229 13.10 -22.20 -8.63
C LYS A 229 11.72 -22.26 -9.27
N LYS A 230 11.73 -22.46 -10.59
CA LYS A 230 10.69 -23.12 -11.40
C LYS A 230 11.17 -23.33 -12.84
N THR A 231 12.08 -22.49 -13.34
CA THR A 231 12.53 -22.53 -14.74
C THR A 231 13.70 -23.47 -15.04
N PHE A 232 14.34 -24.07 -14.02
CA PHE A 232 15.47 -24.99 -14.20
C PHE A 232 15.11 -26.48 -14.13
N ASP A 233 13.92 -26.86 -13.64
CA ASP A 233 13.50 -28.27 -13.59
C ASP A 233 12.74 -28.74 -14.86
N LYS A 234 12.59 -27.88 -15.89
CA LYS A 234 11.92 -28.24 -17.15
C LYS A 234 12.85 -28.25 -18.38
N LYS A 235 14.17 -28.17 -18.20
CA LYS A 235 15.14 -28.27 -19.32
C LYS A 235 16.24 -29.31 -19.10
N SER A 236 15.97 -30.34 -18.30
CA SER A 236 16.84 -31.52 -18.15
C SER A 236 16.06 -32.84 -18.16
N GLN A 237 15.00 -32.91 -18.96
CA GLN A 237 14.40 -34.16 -19.46
C GLN A 237 14.04 -34.00 -20.93
#